data_AF-A0A7S4BVF4-F1
#
_entry.id   AF-A0A7S4BVF4-F1
#
_cell.length_a   1.000
_cell.length_b   1.000
_cell.length_c   1.000
_cell.angle_alpha   90.00
_cell.angle_beta   90.00
_cell.angle_gamma   90.00
#
_symmetry.space_group_name_H-M   'P 1'
#
loop_
_entity.id
_entity.type
_entity.pdbx_description
1 polymer ?
#
loop_
_entity_poly.entity_id
_entity_poly.type
_entity_poly.pdbx_seq_one_letter_code
_entity_poly.pdbx_strand_id
1 'polypeptide(L)'
;MPSALCQVMVDCDFRNDAAVSSAFSTAANAPQMRLHRGFARAYLSLRSQLRAALSTLPAEMDLTLSGHSMGGALAMLAALDLAQRDVPAVRALRTYTFAAPRVGDAAFATAFRKAFPMPAEYWALQAASDAVPHLPFAAWGFLHPEGVVTLGDEMRAPSDVRMSCGEDGVCAPRANLARSSDLGDSAVQMRPKEGQMQHWATCHDLAEYLKHLHAMAPKAWAQAQAQEQQAQQAAAAAAAAA
;
A
#
# COMPACT_ATOMS: atom_id res chain seq x y z
N MET A 1 21.14 -12.62 15.74
CA MET A 1 21.05 -12.59 14.26
C MET A 1 19.92 -11.64 13.90
N PRO A 2 20.14 -10.54 13.15
CA PRO A 2 19.01 -9.76 12.67
C PRO A 2 18.13 -10.68 11.84
N SER A 3 16.81 -10.62 12.04
CA SER A 3 15.85 -11.43 11.28
C SER A 3 16.03 -11.14 9.78
N ALA A 4 15.83 -12.15 8.92
CA ALA A 4 15.91 -11.99 7.46
C ALA A 4 15.06 -10.81 6.92
N LEU A 5 14.00 -10.44 7.64
CA LEU A 5 13.16 -9.26 7.37
C LEU A 5 13.92 -7.92 7.46
N CYS A 6 14.84 -7.78 8.43
CA CYS A 6 15.62 -6.56 8.59
C CYS A 6 16.67 -6.42 7.46
N GLN A 7 17.17 -7.54 6.91
CA GLN A 7 18.04 -7.49 5.73
C GLN A 7 17.26 -7.05 4.47
N VAL A 8 16.02 -7.50 4.29
CA VAL A 8 15.23 -7.18 3.09
C VAL A 8 14.87 -5.69 2.97
N MET A 9 14.66 -4.96 4.08
CA MET A 9 14.36 -3.52 4.00
C MET A 9 15.59 -2.64 3.78
N VAL A 10 16.79 -3.12 4.14
CA VAL A 10 18.02 -2.33 4.13
C VAL A 10 18.96 -2.74 2.98
N ASP A 11 18.74 -3.92 2.39
CA ASP A 11 19.48 -4.37 1.20
C ASP A 11 19.10 -3.52 -0.01
N CYS A 12 19.93 -2.53 -0.34
CA CYS A 12 19.78 -1.67 -1.51
C CYS A 12 20.17 -2.38 -2.82
N ASP A 13 19.79 -3.65 -2.98
CA ASP A 13 20.23 -4.47 -4.10
C ASP A 13 19.29 -4.31 -5.30
N PHE A 14 19.67 -3.41 -6.20
CA PHE A 14 19.08 -3.20 -7.53
C PHE A 14 19.24 -4.38 -8.50
N ARG A 15 19.89 -5.47 -8.09
CA ARG A 15 20.19 -6.57 -9.00
C ARG A 15 18.91 -7.32 -9.36
N ASN A 16 18.33 -6.89 -10.47
CA ASN A 16 17.32 -7.62 -11.20
C ASN A 16 17.96 -8.91 -11.71
N ASP A 17 17.74 -10.03 -11.01
CA ASP A 17 18.12 -11.34 -11.53
C ASP A 17 17.30 -11.64 -12.80
N ALA A 18 17.84 -12.44 -13.71
CA ALA A 18 17.17 -12.82 -14.96
C ALA A 18 15.76 -13.40 -14.72
N ALA A 19 15.57 -14.11 -13.61
CA ALA A 19 14.28 -14.65 -13.18
C ALA A 19 13.24 -13.58 -12.82
N VAL A 20 13.67 -12.44 -12.24
CA VAL A 20 12.77 -11.31 -11.94
C VAL A 20 12.41 -10.59 -13.23
N SER A 21 13.40 -10.37 -14.10
CA SER A 21 13.19 -9.73 -15.40
C SER A 21 12.23 -10.55 -16.29
N SER A 22 12.35 -11.87 -16.30
CA SER A 22 11.44 -12.73 -17.08
C SER A 22 10.05 -12.86 -16.46
N ALA A 23 9.91 -12.73 -15.14
CA ALA A 23 8.62 -12.81 -14.47
C ALA A 23 7.71 -11.62 -14.82
N PHE A 24 8.27 -10.42 -14.95
CA PHE A 24 7.52 -9.17 -15.14
C PHE A 24 7.70 -8.53 -16.52
N SER A 25 8.43 -9.15 -17.46
CA SER A 25 8.52 -8.65 -18.83
C SER A 25 7.20 -8.85 -19.57
N THR A 26 6.60 -7.76 -20.07
CA THR A 26 5.28 -7.76 -20.71
C THR A 26 5.27 -7.80 -22.23
N ALA A 27 6.41 -7.67 -22.90
CA ALA A 27 6.55 -7.85 -24.35
C ALA A 27 8.03 -7.80 -24.74
N ALA A 28 8.38 -8.36 -25.90
CA ALA A 28 9.73 -8.36 -26.45
C ALA A 28 10.39 -6.96 -26.59
N ASN A 29 9.59 -5.88 -26.58
CA ASN A 29 10.04 -4.49 -26.75
C ASN A 29 9.63 -3.55 -25.60
N ALA A 30 9.13 -4.08 -24.47
CA ALA A 30 8.83 -3.23 -23.31
C ALA A 30 10.14 -2.82 -22.59
N PRO A 31 10.25 -1.58 -22.09
CA PRO A 31 11.41 -1.18 -21.29
C PRO A 31 11.53 -2.12 -20.07
N GLN A 32 12.75 -2.61 -19.83
CA GLN A 32 13.01 -3.53 -18.73
C GLN A 32 12.79 -2.82 -17.40
N MET A 33 11.80 -3.27 -16.63
CA MET A 33 11.52 -2.73 -15.30
C MET A 33 12.55 -3.24 -14.30
N ARG A 34 13.17 -2.35 -13.52
CA ARG A 34 14.06 -2.72 -12.41
C ARG A 34 13.26 -2.75 -11.12
N LEU A 35 13.30 -3.89 -10.43
CA LEU A 35 12.57 -4.12 -9.18
C LEU A 35 13.55 -4.38 -8.03
N HIS A 36 13.10 -4.09 -6.82
CA HIS A 36 13.83 -4.42 -5.61
C HIS A 36 13.96 -5.94 -5.48
N ARG A 37 15.20 -6.45 -5.46
CA ARG A 37 15.48 -7.89 -5.52
C ARG A 37 14.84 -8.68 -4.38
N GLY A 38 14.89 -8.13 -3.16
CA GLY A 38 14.32 -8.76 -1.97
C GLY A 38 12.80 -8.94 -2.08
N PHE A 39 12.10 -7.90 -2.51
CA PHE A 39 10.63 -7.94 -2.67
C PHE A 39 10.23 -8.85 -3.83
N ALA A 40 10.93 -8.76 -4.95
CA ALA A 40 10.67 -9.63 -6.10
C ALA A 40 10.84 -11.12 -5.75
N ARG A 41 11.92 -11.50 -5.05
CA ARG A 41 12.14 -12.88 -4.60
C ARG A 41 11.10 -13.36 -3.60
N ALA A 42 10.78 -12.52 -2.61
CA ALA A 42 9.75 -12.84 -1.63
C ALA A 42 8.36 -13.01 -2.27
N TYR A 43 8.04 -12.23 -3.29
CA TYR A 43 6.81 -12.43 -4.05
C TYR A 43 6.87 -13.72 -4.87
N LEU A 44 7.97 -13.98 -5.60
CA LEU A 44 8.12 -15.15 -6.45
C LEU A 44 8.02 -16.47 -5.68
N SER A 45 8.44 -16.52 -4.40
CA SER A 45 8.27 -17.72 -3.56
C SER A 45 6.81 -18.00 -3.18
N LEU A 46 5.96 -16.96 -3.13
CA LEU A 46 4.53 -17.05 -2.81
C LEU A 46 3.64 -17.18 -4.06
N ARG A 47 4.15 -16.80 -5.22
CA ARG A 47 3.40 -16.64 -6.47
C ARG A 47 2.65 -17.90 -6.90
N SER A 48 3.27 -19.08 -6.80
CA SER A 48 2.61 -20.34 -7.18
C SER A 48 1.44 -20.67 -6.26
N GLN A 49 1.61 -20.44 -4.96
CA GLN A 49 0.57 -20.67 -3.94
C GLN A 49 -0.61 -19.70 -4.13
N LEU A 50 -0.31 -18.42 -4.38
CA LEU A 50 -1.35 -17.42 -4.68
C LEU A 50 -2.17 -17.81 -5.91
N ARG A 51 -1.51 -18.23 -6.99
CA ARG A 51 -2.18 -18.66 -8.23
C ARG A 51 -3.03 -19.92 -8.01
N ALA A 52 -2.51 -20.89 -7.26
CA ALA A 52 -3.27 -22.08 -6.92
C ALA A 52 -4.52 -21.71 -6.12
N ALA A 53 -4.41 -20.84 -5.10
CA ALA A 53 -5.54 -20.36 -4.34
C ALA A 53 -6.57 -19.65 -5.22
N LEU A 54 -6.15 -18.73 -6.09
CA LEU A 54 -7.05 -18.00 -7.00
C LEU A 54 -7.73 -18.93 -8.01
N SER A 55 -7.09 -20.02 -8.44
CA SER A 55 -7.70 -20.98 -9.37
C SER A 55 -8.83 -21.80 -8.75
N THR A 56 -8.91 -21.87 -7.42
CA THR A 56 -10.01 -22.55 -6.72
C THR A 56 -11.23 -21.67 -6.49
N LEU A 57 -11.09 -20.36 -6.74
CA LEU A 57 -12.18 -19.41 -6.55
C LEU A 57 -13.13 -19.39 -7.75
N PRO A 58 -14.42 -19.10 -7.53
CA PRO A 58 -15.38 -18.86 -8.60
C PRO A 58 -14.93 -17.74 -9.55
N ALA A 59 -15.42 -17.81 -10.79
CA ALA A 59 -15.11 -16.79 -11.80
C ALA A 59 -15.74 -15.42 -11.49
N GLU A 60 -15.19 -14.38 -12.11
CA GLU A 60 -15.68 -12.99 -12.07
C GLU A 60 -15.74 -12.32 -10.68
N MET A 61 -14.82 -12.65 -9.79
CA MET A 61 -14.72 -12.02 -8.47
C MET A 61 -14.03 -10.65 -8.50
N ASP A 62 -14.43 -9.77 -7.58
CA ASP A 62 -13.67 -8.56 -7.26
C ASP A 62 -12.55 -8.92 -6.28
N LEU A 63 -11.30 -8.83 -6.73
CA LEU A 63 -10.12 -9.11 -5.93
C LEU A 63 -9.54 -7.80 -5.39
N THR A 64 -9.36 -7.73 -4.07
CA THR A 64 -8.64 -6.63 -3.43
C THR A 64 -7.36 -7.15 -2.78
N LEU A 65 -6.23 -6.62 -3.20
CA LEU A 65 -4.93 -6.91 -2.62
C LEU A 65 -4.55 -5.79 -1.65
N SER A 66 -4.11 -6.17 -0.45
CA SER A 66 -3.62 -5.20 0.51
C SER A 66 -2.42 -5.71 1.27
N GLY A 67 -1.69 -4.78 1.88
CA GLY A 67 -0.53 -5.11 2.69
C GLY A 67 0.06 -3.90 3.39
N HIS A 68 0.62 -4.16 4.57
CA HIS A 68 1.36 -3.18 5.37
C HIS A 68 2.86 -3.38 5.21
N SER A 69 3.64 -2.29 5.21
CA SER A 69 5.10 -2.33 5.14
C SER A 69 5.59 -3.14 3.93
N MET A 70 6.49 -4.11 4.12
CA MET A 70 6.92 -5.06 3.09
C MET A 70 5.74 -5.78 2.41
N GLY A 71 4.66 -6.07 3.14
CA GLY A 71 3.45 -6.68 2.57
C GLY A 71 2.79 -5.80 1.51
N GLY A 72 2.89 -4.47 1.64
CA GLY A 72 2.41 -3.53 0.62
C GLY A 72 3.21 -3.63 -0.68
N ALA A 73 4.53 -3.77 -0.59
CA ALA A 73 5.38 -4.02 -1.75
C ALA A 73 5.03 -5.34 -2.47
N LEU A 74 4.78 -6.41 -1.69
CA LEU A 74 4.35 -7.69 -2.24
C LEU A 74 2.96 -7.61 -2.89
N ALA A 75 2.03 -6.86 -2.29
CA ALA A 75 0.71 -6.62 -2.85
C ALA A 75 0.79 -5.90 -4.21
N MET A 76 1.66 -4.91 -4.37
CA MET A 76 1.89 -4.24 -5.64
C MET A 76 2.47 -5.18 -6.70
N LEU A 77 3.48 -5.99 -6.34
CA LEU A 77 4.05 -6.98 -7.26
C LEU A 77 3.02 -8.04 -7.69
N ALA A 78 2.21 -8.51 -6.73
CA ALA A 78 1.11 -9.42 -7.01
C ALA A 78 0.07 -8.80 -7.95
N ALA A 79 -0.33 -7.56 -7.68
CA ALA A 79 -1.31 -6.85 -8.49
C ALA A 79 -0.84 -6.72 -9.95
N LEU A 80 0.42 -6.30 -10.15
CA LEU A 80 0.99 -6.18 -11.48
C LEU A 80 1.09 -7.54 -12.20
N ASP A 81 1.53 -8.61 -11.51
CA ASP A 81 1.62 -9.95 -12.11
C ASP A 81 0.25 -10.48 -12.57
N LEU A 82 -0.80 -10.26 -11.77
CA LEU A 82 -2.16 -10.70 -12.08
C LEU A 82 -2.74 -9.87 -13.24
N ALA A 83 -2.53 -8.56 -13.25
CA ALA A 83 -3.01 -7.67 -14.31
C ALA A 83 -2.36 -7.97 -15.67
N GLN A 84 -1.07 -8.37 -15.69
CA GLN A 84 -0.34 -8.62 -16.94
C GLN A 84 -0.65 -9.97 -17.59
N ARG A 85 -1.21 -10.93 -16.85
CA ARG A 85 -1.29 -12.33 -17.29
C ARG A 85 -2.71 -12.86 -17.44
N ASP A 86 -3.69 -11.97 -17.31
CA ASP A 86 -5.12 -12.20 -17.42
C ASP A 86 -5.59 -13.44 -16.62
N VAL A 87 -6.11 -13.21 -15.42
CA VAL A 87 -6.61 -14.30 -14.57
C VAL A 87 -8.12 -14.38 -14.75
N PRO A 88 -8.66 -15.44 -15.41
CA PRO A 88 -10.08 -15.51 -15.79
C PRO A 88 -11.06 -15.37 -14.61
N ALA A 89 -10.60 -15.65 -13.40
CA ALA A 89 -11.42 -15.57 -12.19
C ALA A 89 -11.61 -14.14 -11.65
N VAL A 90 -10.86 -13.14 -12.14
CA VAL A 90 -10.84 -11.79 -11.57
C VAL A 90 -11.54 -10.81 -12.51
N ARG A 91 -12.70 -10.30 -12.08
CA ARG A 91 -13.46 -9.26 -12.81
C ARG A 91 -12.90 -7.86 -12.58
N ALA A 92 -12.52 -7.55 -11.35
CA ALA A 92 -11.89 -6.28 -11.01
C ALA A 92 -10.77 -6.51 -10.00
N LEU A 93 -9.68 -5.78 -10.15
CA LEU A 93 -8.51 -5.85 -9.27
C LEU A 93 -8.26 -4.48 -8.64
N ARG A 94 -8.28 -4.43 -7.31
CA ARG A 94 -7.95 -3.23 -6.53
C ARG A 94 -6.77 -3.50 -5.61
N THR A 95 -5.98 -2.47 -5.34
CA THR A 95 -4.78 -2.56 -4.50
C THR A 95 -4.73 -1.41 -3.50
N TYR A 96 -4.71 -1.75 -2.20
CA TYR A 96 -4.59 -0.78 -1.10
C TYR A 96 -3.39 -1.11 -0.24
N THR A 97 -2.39 -0.24 -0.23
CA THR A 97 -1.16 -0.48 0.53
C THR A 97 -0.96 0.53 1.63
N PHE A 98 -0.47 0.08 2.77
CA PHE A 98 -0.18 0.91 3.93
C PHE A 98 1.32 0.88 4.20
N ALA A 99 1.95 2.04 4.36
CA ALA A 99 3.39 2.11 4.63
C ALA A 99 4.27 1.37 3.61
N ALA A 100 3.82 1.22 2.35
CA ALA A 100 4.55 0.41 1.38
C ALA A 100 5.86 1.10 0.96
N PRO A 101 7.00 0.38 0.98
CA PRO A 101 8.24 0.89 0.42
C PRO A 101 8.16 0.96 -1.12
N ARG A 102 9.04 1.74 -1.73
CA ARG A 102 9.18 1.79 -3.19
C ARG A 102 9.64 0.44 -3.72
N VAL A 103 9.02 -0.01 -4.81
CA VAL A 103 9.20 -1.38 -5.32
C VAL A 103 10.12 -1.44 -6.52
N GLY A 104 10.06 -0.43 -7.39
CA GLY A 104 10.81 -0.44 -8.65
C GLY A 104 11.08 0.96 -9.19
N ASP A 105 11.63 0.98 -10.39
CA ASP A 105 12.00 2.20 -11.11
C ASP A 105 10.82 2.90 -11.80
N ALA A 106 11.11 3.98 -12.53
CA ALA A 106 10.13 4.70 -13.31
C ALA A 106 9.41 3.82 -14.37
N ALA A 107 10.08 2.80 -14.90
CA ALA A 107 9.46 1.86 -15.84
C ALA A 107 8.41 0.99 -15.11
N PHE A 108 8.71 0.52 -13.90
CA PHE A 108 7.72 -0.13 -13.03
C PHE A 108 6.55 0.80 -12.70
N ALA A 109 6.81 2.03 -12.24
CA ALA A 109 5.76 2.99 -11.90
C ALA A 109 4.83 3.27 -13.11
N THR A 110 5.41 3.39 -14.31
CA THR A 110 4.67 3.57 -15.55
C THR A 110 3.84 2.34 -15.92
N ALA A 111 4.41 1.14 -15.82
CA ALA A 111 3.71 -0.09 -16.11
C ALA A 111 2.54 -0.32 -15.13
N PHE A 112 2.75 -0.02 -13.85
CA PHE A 112 1.73 -0.11 -12.82
C PHE A 112 0.59 0.87 -13.07
N ARG A 113 0.89 2.13 -13.41
CA ARG A 113 -0.15 3.11 -13.79
C ARG A 113 -0.93 2.69 -15.03
N LYS A 114 -0.29 2.06 -16.01
CA LYS A 114 -0.98 1.53 -17.19
C LYS A 114 -1.92 0.36 -16.84
N ALA A 115 -1.52 -0.48 -15.89
CA ALA A 115 -2.34 -1.60 -15.42
C ALA A 115 -3.54 -1.15 -14.57
N PHE A 116 -3.40 -0.03 -13.84
CA PHE A 116 -4.42 0.51 -12.94
C PHE A 116 -4.70 2.00 -13.27
N PRO A 117 -5.39 2.28 -14.40
CA PRO A 117 -5.62 3.65 -14.85
C PRO A 117 -6.67 4.38 -14.00
N MET A 118 -7.57 3.67 -13.32
CA MET A 118 -8.64 4.31 -12.55
C MET A 118 -8.16 4.64 -11.14
N PRO A 119 -8.43 5.85 -10.61
CA PRO A 119 -8.06 6.21 -9.24
C PRO A 119 -8.60 5.26 -8.17
N ALA A 120 -9.75 4.63 -8.40
CA ALA A 120 -10.34 3.68 -7.45
C ALA A 120 -9.58 2.35 -7.33
N GLU A 121 -8.70 2.02 -8.28
CA GLU A 121 -8.02 0.71 -8.36
C GLU A 121 -6.74 0.65 -7.55
N TYR A 122 -6.10 1.78 -7.26
CA TYR A 122 -4.85 1.81 -6.50
C TYR A 122 -4.79 2.97 -5.51
N TRP A 123 -4.45 2.67 -4.26
CA TRP A 123 -4.19 3.64 -3.20
C TRP A 123 -2.97 3.23 -2.38
N ALA A 124 -1.99 4.13 -2.27
CA ALA A 124 -0.80 3.96 -1.43
C ALA A 124 -0.87 4.94 -0.25
N LEU A 125 -1.29 4.45 0.91
CA LEU A 125 -1.42 5.25 2.12
C LEU A 125 -0.07 5.33 2.85
N GLN A 126 0.40 6.56 3.11
CA GLN A 126 1.70 6.85 3.71
C GLN A 126 1.51 7.83 4.87
N ALA A 127 1.99 7.53 6.06
CA ALA A 127 1.97 8.51 7.15
C ALA A 127 3.12 9.50 6.96
N ALA A 128 2.88 10.79 7.23
CA ALA A 128 3.88 11.83 7.00
C ALA A 128 5.20 11.59 7.78
N SER A 129 5.16 10.96 8.94
CA SER A 129 6.31 10.64 9.78
C SER A 129 6.95 9.26 9.51
N ASP A 130 6.38 8.46 8.60
CA ASP A 130 6.89 7.12 8.32
C ASP A 130 8.00 7.17 7.26
N ALA A 131 9.15 6.57 7.58
CA ALA A 131 10.27 6.54 6.65
C ALA A 131 10.19 5.40 5.63
N VAL A 132 9.45 4.31 5.92
CA VAL A 132 9.40 3.13 5.05
C VAL A 132 8.92 3.48 3.64
N PRO A 133 7.89 4.32 3.44
CA PRO A 133 7.47 4.70 2.10
C PRO A 133 8.52 5.48 1.29
N HIS A 134 9.49 6.09 1.97
CA HIS A 134 10.60 6.81 1.34
C HIS A 134 11.83 5.90 1.13
N LEU A 135 11.69 4.60 1.40
CA LEU A 135 12.73 3.60 1.16
C LEU A 135 12.28 2.60 0.09
N PRO A 136 13.21 2.11 -0.75
CA PRO A 136 14.53 2.70 -0.97
C PRO A 136 14.42 4.10 -1.60
N PHE A 137 15.48 4.90 -1.51
CA PHE A 137 15.42 6.32 -1.89
C PHE A 137 15.16 6.55 -3.39
N ALA A 138 14.39 7.60 -3.70
CA ALA A 138 14.16 8.05 -5.06
C ALA A 138 15.44 8.54 -5.74
N ALA A 139 16.39 9.08 -4.98
CA ALA A 139 17.74 9.40 -5.43
C ALA A 139 18.48 8.20 -6.04
N TRP A 140 18.09 6.97 -5.68
CA TRP A 140 18.65 5.76 -6.27
C TRP A 140 17.89 5.30 -7.53
N GLY A 141 16.78 5.94 -7.88
CA GLY A 141 15.96 5.65 -9.06
C GLY A 141 14.70 4.83 -8.77
N PHE A 142 14.35 4.61 -7.50
CA PHE A 142 13.07 4.02 -7.11
C PHE A 142 11.94 5.06 -7.15
N LEU A 143 10.74 4.67 -7.56
CA LEU A 143 9.60 5.57 -7.63
C LEU A 143 8.31 4.85 -7.26
N HIS A 144 7.46 5.51 -6.48
CA HIS A 144 6.08 5.07 -6.29
C HIS A 144 5.24 5.30 -7.56
N PRO A 145 4.34 4.36 -7.92
CA PRO A 145 3.32 4.63 -8.92
C PRO A 145 2.36 5.75 -8.48
N GLU A 146 1.65 6.33 -9.45
CA GLU A 146 0.68 7.38 -9.17
C GLU A 146 -0.49 6.85 -8.33
N GLY A 147 -0.69 7.43 -7.14
CA GLY A 147 -1.72 7.00 -6.20
C GLY A 147 -1.34 7.07 -4.73
N VAL A 148 -0.22 7.72 -4.43
CA VAL A 148 0.23 8.00 -3.07
C VAL A 148 -0.73 8.99 -2.41
N VAL A 149 -1.05 8.73 -1.15
CA VAL A 149 -1.85 9.59 -0.29
C VAL A 149 -1.17 9.69 1.05
N THR A 150 -0.87 10.92 1.45
CA THR A 150 -0.27 11.19 2.75
C THR A 150 -1.34 11.35 3.83
N LEU A 151 -1.25 10.53 4.87
CA LEU A 151 -2.03 10.63 6.09
C LEU A 151 -1.24 11.46 7.10
N GLY A 152 -1.85 12.48 7.67
CA GLY A 152 -1.19 13.34 8.66
C GLY A 152 -2.17 14.17 9.46
N ASP A 153 -1.72 14.53 10.66
CA ASP A 153 -2.52 15.13 11.74
C ASP A 153 -2.90 16.60 11.52
N GLU A 154 -2.37 17.23 10.46
CA GLU A 154 -2.88 18.51 10.01
C GLU A 154 -3.24 18.42 8.54
N MET A 155 -4.54 18.51 8.30
CA MET A 155 -5.06 19.45 7.31
C MET A 155 -4.00 20.49 6.98
N ARG A 156 -3.43 20.39 5.79
CA ARG A 156 -3.12 21.61 5.04
C ARG A 156 -4.36 22.50 5.20
N ALA A 157 -4.16 23.70 5.71
CA ALA A 157 -5.16 24.62 6.25
C ALA A 157 -6.57 24.51 5.59
N PRO A 158 -7.66 24.86 6.31
CA PRO A 158 -9.06 24.78 5.85
C PRO A 158 -9.40 25.34 4.45
N SER A 159 -8.47 26.02 3.76
CA SER A 159 -8.62 26.49 2.38
C SER A 159 -8.79 25.39 1.34
N ASP A 160 -8.30 24.17 1.58
CA ASP A 160 -8.34 23.07 0.59
C ASP A 160 -9.46 22.04 0.85
N VAL A 161 -10.22 22.19 1.94
CA VAL A 161 -11.41 21.36 2.20
C VAL A 161 -12.55 21.88 1.32
N ARG A 162 -12.70 21.31 0.12
CA ARG A 162 -13.93 21.53 -0.68
C ARG A 162 -15.12 21.00 0.11
N MET A 163 -16.00 21.90 0.53
CA MET A 163 -17.34 21.53 0.97
C MET A 163 -18.05 20.93 -0.23
N SER A 164 -18.40 19.64 -0.13
CA SER A 164 -19.42 19.08 -1.01
C SER A 164 -20.70 18.97 -0.19
N CYS A 165 -21.72 19.70 -0.60
CA CYS A 165 -23.05 19.56 -0.04
C CYS A 165 -23.73 18.40 -0.77
N GLY A 166 -24.30 17.46 0.00
CA GLY A 166 -25.19 16.45 -0.58
C GLY A 166 -26.48 17.10 -1.11
N GLU A 167 -27.27 16.33 -1.86
CA GLU A 167 -28.59 16.76 -2.37
C GLU A 167 -29.57 17.12 -1.23
N ASP A 168 -29.26 16.72 -0.01
CA ASP A 168 -29.95 17.02 1.26
C ASP A 168 -29.51 18.35 1.91
N GLY A 169 -28.60 19.10 1.28
CA GLY A 169 -28.13 20.41 1.78
C GLY A 169 -27.19 20.30 2.98
N VAL A 170 -26.78 19.10 3.39
CA VAL A 170 -25.83 18.90 4.48
C VAL A 170 -24.40 19.00 3.90
N CYS A 171 -23.71 20.07 4.24
CA CYS A 171 -22.31 20.26 3.89
C CYS A 171 -21.44 19.69 5.02
N ALA A 172 -20.75 18.58 4.76
CA ALA A 172 -19.74 18.02 5.65
C ALA A 172 -18.34 18.29 5.09
N PRO A 173 -17.32 18.51 5.94
CA PRO A 173 -15.94 18.49 5.49
C PRO A 173 -15.66 17.10 4.95
N ARG A 174 -15.55 16.97 3.62
CA ARG A 174 -14.92 15.79 3.05
C ARG A 174 -13.44 15.91 3.38
N ALA A 175 -12.94 15.02 4.23
CA ALA A 175 -11.50 14.75 4.29
C ALA A 175 -11.10 14.26 2.89
N ASN A 176 -10.73 15.19 2.02
CA ASN A 176 -10.30 14.86 0.68
C ASN A 176 -8.91 14.26 0.83
N LEU A 177 -8.83 12.93 0.81
CA LEU A 177 -7.59 12.22 0.61
C LEU A 177 -6.99 12.71 -0.72
N ALA A 178 -6.08 13.69 -0.64
CA ALA A 178 -5.45 14.27 -1.79
C ALA A 178 -4.40 13.28 -2.31
N ARG A 179 -4.62 12.77 -3.52
CA ARG A 179 -3.63 11.96 -4.22
C ARG A 179 -2.46 12.87 -4.61
N SER A 180 -1.26 12.50 -4.18
CA SER A 180 -0.02 13.12 -4.61
C SER A 180 0.77 12.15 -5.51
N SER A 181 1.73 12.72 -6.23
CA SER A 181 2.87 11.93 -6.70
C SER A 181 3.77 11.54 -5.52
N ASP A 182 4.74 10.66 -5.76
CA ASP A 182 5.81 10.34 -4.80
C ASP A 182 6.44 11.64 -4.25
N LEU A 183 6.48 11.77 -2.92
CA LEU A 183 6.95 13.00 -2.26
C LEU A 183 8.48 13.13 -2.23
N GLY A 184 9.21 12.12 -2.73
CA GLY A 184 10.67 12.13 -2.80
C GLY A 184 11.33 11.77 -1.47
N ASP A 185 12.57 12.22 -1.25
CA ASP A 185 13.41 11.77 -0.12
C ASP A 185 13.67 12.87 0.91
N SER A 186 12.70 13.77 1.12
CA SER A 186 12.90 14.90 2.05
C SER A 186 13.06 14.42 3.49
N ALA A 187 14.26 14.62 4.05
CA ALA A 187 14.53 14.37 5.47
C ALA A 187 13.64 15.20 6.41
N VAL A 188 13.11 16.33 5.94
CA VAL A 188 12.15 17.16 6.67
C VAL A 188 10.78 16.48 6.73
N GLN A 189 10.38 15.77 5.67
CA GLN A 189 9.15 14.98 5.67
C GLN A 189 9.30 13.75 6.55
N MET A 190 10.39 12.99 6.42
CA MET A 190 10.66 11.79 7.22
C MET A 190 10.88 12.05 8.72
N ARG A 191 10.89 13.32 9.16
CA ARG A 191 11.12 13.68 10.56
C ARG A 191 9.85 13.49 11.39
N PRO A 192 9.91 12.75 12.53
CA PRO A 192 8.81 12.73 13.49
C PRO A 192 8.49 14.15 13.96
N LYS A 193 7.24 14.58 13.77
CA LYS A 193 6.78 15.90 14.22
C LYS A 193 6.68 16.00 15.75
N GLU A 194 6.50 14.87 16.43
CA GLU A 194 6.35 14.76 17.89
C GLU A 194 7.67 14.95 18.67
N GLY A 195 8.79 15.19 17.99
CA GLY A 195 10.10 15.37 18.63
C GLY A 195 10.71 14.10 19.23
N GLN A 196 9.99 12.98 19.23
CA GLN A 196 10.50 11.68 19.64
C GLN A 196 11.32 11.03 18.52
N MET A 197 12.65 11.15 18.61
CA MET A 197 13.58 10.53 17.65
C MET A 197 13.55 8.99 17.66
N GLN A 198 12.84 8.36 18.60
CA GLN A 198 12.70 6.90 18.65
C GLN A 198 11.73 6.35 17.57
N HIS A 199 10.83 7.19 17.04
CA HIS A 199 9.92 6.85 15.94
C HIS A 199 10.49 7.23 14.56
N TRP A 200 11.71 7.80 14.53
CA TRP A 200 12.42 8.08 13.30
C TRP A 200 12.83 6.76 12.64
N ALA A 201 12.66 6.67 11.33
CA ALA A 201 13.06 5.50 10.53
C ALA A 201 12.36 4.17 10.86
N THR A 202 11.24 4.21 11.59
CA THR A 202 10.41 3.01 11.84
C THR A 202 9.11 3.05 11.07
N CYS A 203 8.68 1.89 10.58
CA CYS A 203 7.31 1.72 10.08
C CYS A 203 6.35 1.99 11.24
N HIS A 204 5.40 2.90 11.06
CA HIS A 204 4.35 3.05 12.07
C HIS A 204 3.45 1.82 12.04
N ASP A 205 2.89 1.46 13.20
CA ASP A 205 1.95 0.35 13.30
C ASP A 205 0.76 0.57 12.35
N LEU A 206 0.25 -0.51 11.75
CA LEU A 206 -0.95 -0.49 10.94
C LEU A 206 -2.13 0.12 11.72
N ALA A 207 -2.19 -0.10 13.04
CA ALA A 207 -3.20 0.53 13.89
C ALA A 207 -3.16 2.07 13.79
N GLU A 208 -1.98 2.68 13.65
CA GLU A 208 -1.82 4.12 13.52
C GLU A 208 -2.29 4.63 12.15
N TYR A 209 -1.97 3.89 11.09
CA TYR A 209 -2.49 4.15 9.75
C TYR A 209 -4.01 4.08 9.70
N LEU A 210 -4.57 3.06 10.34
CA LEU A 210 -6.01 2.86 10.44
C LEU A 210 -6.64 3.97 11.26
N LYS A 211 -6.09 4.37 12.41
CA LYS A 211 -6.58 5.54 13.19
C LYS A 211 -6.64 6.80 12.32
N HIS A 212 -5.59 7.12 11.58
CA HIS A 212 -5.60 8.26 10.67
C HIS A 212 -6.68 8.13 9.59
N LEU A 213 -6.79 6.97 8.97
CA LEU A 213 -7.83 6.72 7.96
C LEU A 213 -9.25 6.82 8.57
N HIS A 214 -9.44 6.32 9.79
CA HIS A 214 -10.70 6.36 10.52
C HIS A 214 -11.11 7.78 10.89
N ALA A 215 -10.16 8.63 11.29
CA ALA A 215 -10.42 10.04 11.53
C ALA A 215 -10.96 10.76 10.27
N MET A 216 -10.74 10.20 9.08
CA MET A 216 -11.16 10.77 7.79
C MET A 216 -12.49 10.22 7.26
N ALA A 217 -13.05 9.14 7.84
CA ALA A 217 -14.27 8.48 7.34
C ALA A 217 -15.44 8.60 8.33
N PRO A 218 -16.41 9.52 8.15
CA PRO A 218 -17.46 9.70 9.15
C PRO A 218 -18.52 8.58 9.14
N LYS A 219 -18.93 8.19 10.35
CA LYS A 219 -20.13 7.42 10.76
C LYS A 219 -20.16 5.90 10.50
N ALA A 220 -19.84 5.40 9.31
CA ALA A 220 -19.95 3.94 9.03
C ALA A 220 -18.96 3.08 9.86
N TRP A 221 -17.83 3.66 10.21
CA TRP A 221 -16.76 2.97 10.95
C TRP A 221 -17.02 2.82 12.45
N ALA A 222 -17.65 3.81 13.09
CA ALA A 222 -17.99 3.75 14.52
C ALA A 222 -18.92 2.56 14.82
N GLN A 223 -19.78 2.20 13.85
CA GLN A 223 -20.67 1.05 13.94
C GLN A 223 -19.90 -0.27 13.80
N ALA A 224 -18.91 -0.34 12.89
CA ALA A 224 -18.06 -1.52 12.72
C ALA A 224 -17.16 -1.79 13.95
N GLN A 225 -16.58 -0.75 14.57
CA GLN A 225 -15.79 -0.92 15.80
C GLN A 225 -16.61 -1.36 17.00
N ALA A 226 -17.84 -0.86 17.13
CA ALA A 226 -18.76 -1.33 18.17
C ALA A 226 -19.05 -2.83 18.02
N GLN A 227 -19.22 -3.30 16.78
CA GLN A 227 -19.43 -4.72 16.48
C GLN A 227 -18.18 -5.57 16.75
N GLU A 228 -16.99 -5.08 16.39
CA GLU A 228 -15.74 -5.81 16.62
C GLU A 228 -15.37 -5.88 18.10
N GLN A 229 -15.54 -4.79 18.87
CA GLN A 229 -15.36 -4.82 20.33
C GLN A 229 -16.34 -5.77 21.01
N GLN A 230 -17.60 -5.80 20.57
CA GLN A 230 -18.57 -6.78 21.06
C GLN A 230 -18.14 -8.22 20.75
N ALA A 231 -17.62 -8.48 19.54
CA ALA A 231 -17.12 -9.80 19.16
C ALA A 231 -15.90 -10.23 19.98
N GLN A 232 -14.96 -9.31 20.23
CA GLN A 232 -13.76 -9.57 21.05
C GLN A 232 -14.12 -9.79 22.54
N GLN A 233 -15.05 -9.01 23.08
CA GLN A 233 -15.56 -9.21 24.44
C GLN A 233 -16.31 -10.54 24.58
N ALA A 234 -17.10 -10.92 23.58
CA ALA A 234 -17.78 -12.22 23.56
C ALA A 234 -16.78 -13.39 23.47
N ALA A 235 -15.74 -13.28 22.65
CA ALA A 235 -14.69 -14.28 22.55
C ALA A 235 -13.87 -14.40 23.85
N ALA A 236 -13.54 -13.27 24.50
CA ALA A 236 -12.84 -13.25 25.78
C ALA A 236 -13.71 -13.84 26.91
N ALA A 237 -15.02 -13.55 26.92
CA ALA A 237 -15.95 -14.14 27.88
C ALA A 237 -16.12 -15.65 27.68
N ALA A 238 -16.16 -16.12 26.43
CA ALA A 238 -16.20 -17.55 26.12
C ALA A 238 -14.92 -18.28 26.53
N ALA A 239 -13.75 -17.64 26.36
CA ALA A 239 -12.46 -18.18 26.80
C ALA A 239 -12.28 -18.18 28.33
N ALA A 240 -12.95 -17.27 29.05
CA ALA A 240 -12.93 -17.24 30.51
C ALA A 240 -13.95 -18.20 31.17
N ALA A 241 -14.92 -18.69 30.39
CA ALA A 241 -15.94 -19.65 30.82
C ALA A 241 -15.59 -21.12 30.51
N ALA A 242 -14.45 -21.37 29.85
CA ALA A 242 -13.89 -22.68 29.53
C ALA A 242 -12.72 -23.02 30.46
#